data_AF-A0A2V2ASW5-F1
#
_entry.id   AF-A0A2V2ASW5-F1
#
_cell.length_a   1.000
_cell.length_b   1.000
_cell.length_c   1.000
_cell.angle_alpha   90.00
_cell.angle_beta   90.00
_cell.angle_gamma   90.00
#
_symmetry.space_group_name_H-M   'P 1'
#
loop_
_entity.id
_entity.type
_entity.pdbx_description
1 polymer ?
#
loop_
_entity_poly.entity_id
_entity_poly.type
_entity_poly.pdbx_seq_one_letter_code
_entity_poly.pdbx_strand_id
1 'polypeptide(L)'
;MAGTPVIPPEGSTGTEDVPGWFWEVLDTTRPSLSALESWLEAQPRDRLEAYAAAYLEAAESLIDFSEGVTVDGAVWSEDSTEDLCMWVVGQGRAFWRSTIEGTWTPADAAQAYLGRPAPLVRDVTQWDGRVRRPEHTGYASPGTLVHGVYRTRFGQDLYERLTAG
;
A
#
# COMPACT_ATOMS: atom_id res chain seq x y z
N MET A 1 -5.75 -13.40 51.05
CA MET A 1 -5.57 -12.27 50.12
C MET A 1 -5.50 -12.85 48.72
N ALA A 2 -6.58 -12.75 47.94
CA ALA A 2 -6.62 -13.21 46.57
C ALA A 2 -6.13 -12.07 45.68
N GLY A 3 -5.05 -12.29 44.94
CA GLY A 3 -4.55 -11.35 43.94
C GLY A 3 -5.50 -11.35 42.74
N THR A 4 -6.06 -10.19 42.42
CA THR A 4 -6.82 -9.98 41.19
C THR A 4 -5.89 -10.22 39.99
N PRO A 5 -6.28 -11.04 39.00
CA PRO A 5 -5.51 -11.14 37.77
C PRO A 5 -5.57 -9.80 37.05
N VAL A 6 -4.40 -9.24 36.73
CA VAL A 6 -4.26 -8.10 35.83
C VAL A 6 -4.58 -8.61 34.43
N ILE A 7 -5.78 -8.32 33.95
CA ILE A 7 -6.14 -8.45 32.54
C ILE A 7 -5.42 -7.30 31.83
N PRO A 8 -4.48 -7.56 30.90
CA PRO A 8 -3.89 -6.48 30.11
C PRO A 8 -4.99 -5.82 29.25
N PRO A 9 -4.94 -4.50 29.04
CA PRO A 9 -5.93 -3.81 28.24
C PRO A 9 -5.92 -4.34 26.81
N GLU A 10 -7.10 -4.71 26.30
CA GLU A 10 -7.34 -4.89 24.88
C GLU A 10 -7.06 -3.56 24.17
N GLY A 11 -6.11 -3.61 23.25
CA GLY A 11 -5.60 -2.45 22.54
C GLY A 11 -4.31 -2.81 21.82
N SER A 12 -4.36 -3.84 20.97
CA SER A 12 -3.31 -4.04 19.96
C SER A 12 -3.24 -2.77 19.13
N THR A 13 -2.12 -2.07 19.24
CA THR A 13 -1.83 -0.89 18.43
C THR A 13 -1.57 -1.33 16.98
N GLY A 14 -2.68 -1.40 16.22
CA GLY A 14 -2.91 -1.38 14.76
C GLY A 14 -1.75 -1.36 13.76
N THR A 15 -0.74 -2.22 13.92
CA THR A 15 0.39 -2.34 12.98
C THR A 15 0.72 -3.78 12.60
N GLU A 16 0.08 -4.76 13.25
CA GLU A 16 0.21 -6.20 12.94
C GLU A 16 -0.92 -6.75 12.03
N ASP A 17 -1.88 -5.91 11.63
CA ASP A 17 -3.13 -6.37 11.01
C ASP A 17 -3.04 -6.61 9.48
N VAL A 18 -2.09 -5.97 8.78
CA VAL A 18 -1.92 -6.21 7.34
C VAL A 18 -1.38 -7.63 7.10
N PRO A 19 -2.11 -8.50 6.37
CA PRO A 19 -1.77 -9.90 6.25
C PRO A 19 -0.37 -10.18 5.67
N GLY A 20 0.38 -11.10 6.27
CA GLY A 20 1.74 -11.47 5.82
C GLY A 20 1.84 -11.85 4.33
N TRP A 21 0.83 -12.55 3.81
CA TRP A 21 0.80 -12.97 2.40
C TRP A 21 0.76 -11.81 1.41
N PHE A 22 0.18 -10.66 1.81
CA PHE A 22 0.12 -9.47 0.96
C PHE A 22 1.53 -8.94 0.72
N TRP A 23 2.31 -8.85 1.79
CA TRP A 23 3.71 -8.46 1.74
C TRP A 23 4.57 -9.42 0.93
N GLU A 24 4.38 -10.74 1.10
CA GLU A 24 5.09 -11.76 0.33
C GLU A 24 4.88 -11.59 -1.18
N VAL A 25 3.66 -11.25 -1.61
CA VAL A 25 3.35 -11.01 -3.02
C VAL A 25 4.08 -9.77 -3.54
N LEU A 26 4.03 -8.65 -2.81
CA LEU A 26 4.76 -7.43 -3.20
C LEU A 26 6.27 -7.69 -3.29
N ASP A 27 6.85 -8.33 -2.28
CA ASP A 27 8.29 -8.57 -2.23
C ASP A 27 8.78 -9.56 -3.30
N THR A 28 7.97 -10.55 -3.67
CA THR A 28 8.34 -11.54 -4.70
C THR A 28 8.12 -11.05 -6.13
N THR A 29 7.24 -10.07 -6.35
CA THR A 29 6.90 -9.57 -7.69
C THR A 29 7.66 -8.29 -8.06
N ARG A 30 8.07 -7.49 -7.07
CA ARG A 30 8.85 -6.27 -7.27
C ARG A 30 10.24 -6.57 -7.89
N PRO A 31 10.75 -5.74 -8.80
CA PRO A 31 10.17 -4.50 -9.35
C PRO A 31 9.18 -4.69 -10.52
N SER A 32 8.73 -5.89 -10.85
CA SER A 32 7.98 -6.11 -12.09
C SER A 32 6.46 -6.07 -11.93
N LEU A 33 5.82 -5.05 -12.52
CA LEU A 33 4.35 -5.00 -12.57
C LEU A 33 3.77 -6.15 -13.39
N SER A 34 4.49 -6.60 -14.43
CA SER A 34 4.06 -7.74 -15.24
C SER A 34 4.01 -9.05 -14.44
N ALA A 35 4.91 -9.21 -13.45
CA ALA A 35 4.91 -10.35 -12.54
C ALA A 35 3.72 -10.25 -11.57
N LEU A 36 3.49 -9.07 -10.99
CA LEU A 36 2.35 -8.81 -10.11
C LEU A 36 1.02 -9.03 -10.83
N GLU A 37 0.86 -8.51 -12.03
CA GLU A 37 -0.31 -8.71 -12.88
C GLU A 37 -0.58 -10.19 -13.10
N SER A 38 0.46 -10.95 -13.45
CA SER A 38 0.33 -12.39 -13.69
C SER A 38 -0.13 -13.14 -12.43
N TRP A 39 0.36 -12.73 -11.26
CA TRP A 39 -0.11 -13.26 -9.98
C TRP A 39 -1.58 -12.93 -9.73
N LEU A 40 -1.98 -11.66 -9.90
CA LEU A 40 -3.36 -11.18 -9.72
C LEU A 40 -4.33 -11.90 -10.68
N GLU A 41 -3.97 -12.08 -11.94
CA GLU A 41 -4.79 -12.79 -12.92
C GLU A 41 -5.09 -14.25 -12.54
N ALA A 42 -4.18 -14.89 -11.81
CA ALA A 42 -4.33 -16.27 -11.35
C ALA A 42 -5.18 -16.40 -10.08
N GLN A 43 -5.48 -15.30 -9.38
CA GLN A 43 -6.19 -15.36 -8.10
C GLN A 43 -7.72 -15.49 -8.26
N PRO A 44 -8.43 -16.07 -7.28
CA PRO A 44 -9.89 -15.97 -7.23
C PRO A 44 -10.34 -14.56 -6.83
N ARG A 45 -11.65 -14.28 -6.96
CA ARG A 45 -12.24 -12.94 -6.76
C ARG A 45 -11.99 -12.39 -5.36
N ASP A 46 -12.33 -13.18 -4.35
CA ASP A 46 -12.16 -12.88 -2.92
C ASP A 46 -10.72 -12.53 -2.58
N ARG A 47 -9.76 -13.19 -3.24
CA ARG A 47 -8.34 -12.90 -3.03
C ARG A 47 -7.89 -11.57 -3.66
N LEU A 48 -8.53 -11.13 -4.75
CA LEU A 48 -8.30 -9.81 -5.33
C LEU A 48 -8.90 -8.71 -4.45
N GLU A 49 -10.13 -8.91 -3.96
CA GLU A 49 -10.77 -8.01 -3.00
C GLU A 49 -9.92 -7.88 -1.74
N ALA A 50 -9.42 -9.00 -1.19
CA ALA A 50 -8.53 -9.00 -0.03
C ALA A 50 -7.18 -8.31 -0.28
N TYR A 51 -6.64 -8.40 -1.51
CA TYR A 51 -5.41 -7.69 -1.87
C TYR A 51 -5.64 -6.17 -1.89
N ALA A 52 -6.73 -5.71 -2.50
CA ALA A 52 -7.08 -4.30 -2.52
C ALA A 52 -7.33 -3.74 -1.11
N ALA A 53 -8.07 -4.48 -0.28
CA ALA A 53 -8.33 -4.10 1.10
C ALA A 53 -7.03 -4.02 1.93
N ALA A 54 -6.16 -5.02 1.84
CA ALA A 54 -4.87 -5.01 2.55
C ALA A 54 -3.95 -3.87 2.10
N TYR A 55 -3.99 -3.51 0.82
CA TYR A 55 -3.22 -2.39 0.28
C TYR A 55 -3.71 -1.06 0.87
N LEU A 56 -5.03 -0.85 0.88
CA LEU A 56 -5.64 0.35 1.45
C LEU A 56 -5.42 0.46 2.96
N GLU A 57 -5.64 -0.63 3.70
CA GLU A 57 -5.38 -0.69 5.14
C GLU A 57 -3.92 -0.35 5.47
N ALA A 58 -2.97 -0.88 4.70
CA ALA A 58 -1.57 -0.55 4.86
C ALA A 58 -1.29 0.94 4.59
N ALA A 59 -1.95 1.55 3.61
CA ALA A 59 -1.78 2.96 3.29
C ALA A 59 -2.38 3.86 4.39
N GLU A 60 -3.60 3.57 4.83
CA GLU A 60 -4.32 4.32 5.87
C GLU A 60 -3.63 4.24 7.24
N SER A 61 -2.85 3.18 7.50
CA SER A 61 -2.08 3.05 8.74
C SER A 61 -0.87 4.00 8.86
N LEU A 62 -0.48 4.69 7.79
CA LEU A 62 0.71 5.55 7.78
C LEU A 62 0.42 6.94 8.38
N ILE A 63 -0.63 7.60 7.90
CA ILE A 63 -1.07 8.93 8.32
C ILE A 63 -2.53 9.11 7.88
N ASP A 64 -3.29 9.91 8.63
CA ASP A 64 -4.59 10.39 8.17
C ASP A 64 -4.37 11.29 6.94
N PHE A 65 -4.94 10.91 5.79
CA PHE A 65 -4.74 11.63 4.53
C PHE A 65 -5.20 13.09 4.62
N SER A 66 -6.22 13.38 5.44
CA SER A 66 -6.77 14.72 5.62
C SER A 66 -5.85 15.66 6.41
N GLU A 67 -4.95 15.12 7.23
CA GLU A 67 -3.93 15.91 7.92
C GLU A 67 -2.84 16.41 6.97
N GLY A 68 -2.57 15.64 5.92
CA GLY A 68 -1.57 15.93 4.90
C GLY A 68 -0.14 15.81 5.38
N VAL A 69 0.80 15.72 4.44
CA VAL A 69 2.24 15.72 4.74
C VAL A 69 2.83 17.12 4.50
N THR A 70 3.59 17.63 5.48
CA THR A 70 4.34 18.88 5.31
C THR A 70 5.68 18.61 4.61
N VAL A 71 5.84 19.16 3.41
CA VAL A 71 7.06 19.04 2.59
C VAL A 71 7.49 20.43 2.14
N ASP A 72 8.75 20.78 2.35
CA ASP A 72 9.32 22.10 2.00
C ASP A 72 8.51 23.30 2.56
N GLY A 73 7.84 23.13 3.69
CA GLY A 73 7.02 24.17 4.34
C GLY A 73 5.60 24.32 3.78
N ALA A 74 5.18 23.45 2.85
CA ALA A 74 3.81 23.37 2.35
C ALA A 74 3.14 22.05 2.78
N VAL A 75 1.87 22.11 3.17
CA VAL A 75 1.06 20.91 3.44
C VAL A 75 0.49 20.41 2.12
N TRP A 76 0.69 19.11 1.84
CA TRP A 76 0.14 18.45 0.66
C TRP A 76 -1.38 18.26 0.77
N SER A 77 -2.05 18.14 -0.38
CA SER A 77 -3.46 17.79 -0.41
C SER A 77 -3.68 16.36 0.09
N GLU A 78 -4.93 16.04 0.40
CA GLU A 78 -5.39 14.68 0.71
C GLU A 78 -4.97 13.70 -0.39
N ASP A 79 -5.33 13.97 -1.65
CA ASP A 79 -4.96 13.14 -2.80
C ASP A 79 -3.44 12.90 -2.92
N SER A 80 -2.62 13.94 -2.73
CA SER A 80 -1.16 13.80 -2.82
C SER A 80 -0.58 13.02 -1.64
N THR A 81 -1.25 13.07 -0.50
CA THR A 81 -0.89 12.31 0.70
C THR A 81 -1.29 10.85 0.56
N GLU A 82 -2.47 10.57 0.02
CA GLU A 82 -2.91 9.22 -0.35
C GLU A 82 -1.94 8.60 -1.37
N ASP A 83 -1.60 9.31 -2.46
CA ASP A 83 -0.65 8.84 -3.47
C ASP A 83 0.71 8.47 -2.86
N LEU A 84 1.21 9.29 -1.93
CA LEU A 84 2.43 8.99 -1.18
C LEU A 84 2.29 7.71 -0.36
N CYS A 85 1.22 7.56 0.41
CA CYS A 85 0.99 6.39 1.26
C CYS A 85 0.89 5.11 0.41
N MET A 86 0.16 5.18 -0.70
CA MET A 86 0.05 4.09 -1.67
C MET A 86 1.42 3.74 -2.28
N TRP A 87 2.25 4.73 -2.55
CA TRP A 87 3.61 4.52 -3.02
C TRP A 87 4.51 3.87 -1.97
N VAL A 88 4.42 4.28 -0.70
CA VAL A 88 5.16 3.70 0.45
C VAL A 88 4.86 2.22 0.60
N VAL A 89 3.58 1.84 0.54
CA VAL A 89 3.16 0.42 0.58
C VAL A 89 3.77 -0.35 -0.60
N GLY A 90 3.81 0.26 -1.79
CA GLY A 90 4.42 -0.32 -2.99
C GLY A 90 5.93 -0.56 -2.87
N GLN A 91 6.61 0.03 -1.88
CA GLN A 91 8.01 -0.25 -1.54
C GLN A 91 8.17 -1.50 -0.65
N GLY A 92 7.08 -2.23 -0.36
CA GLY A 92 7.11 -3.47 0.38
C GLY A 92 7.25 -3.28 1.90
N ARG A 93 7.23 -4.41 2.62
CA ARG A 93 7.00 -4.42 4.07
C ARG A 93 8.05 -3.69 4.87
N ALA A 94 9.33 -3.86 4.51
CA ALA A 94 10.44 -3.27 5.26
C ALA A 94 10.39 -1.73 5.23
N PHE A 95 10.08 -1.17 4.05
CA PHE A 95 9.98 0.27 3.87
C PHE A 95 8.76 0.82 4.63
N TRP A 96 7.58 0.21 4.43
CA TRP A 96 6.35 0.57 5.14
C TRP A 96 6.51 0.53 6.66
N ARG A 97 7.08 -0.56 7.21
CA ARG A 97 7.35 -0.68 8.66
C ARG A 97 8.26 0.42 9.17
N SER A 98 9.32 0.74 8.43
CA SER A 98 10.27 1.77 8.84
C SER A 98 9.60 3.15 8.95
N THR A 99 8.61 3.44 8.10
CA THR A 99 7.80 4.66 8.18
C THR A 99 6.87 4.66 9.40
N ILE A 100 6.15 3.55 9.64
CA ILE A 100 5.25 3.41 10.81
C ILE A 100 6.01 3.49 12.13
N GLU A 101 7.15 2.82 12.23
CA GLU A 101 7.98 2.79 13.43
C GLU A 101 8.72 4.13 13.65
N GLY A 102 8.54 5.11 12.75
CA GLY A 102 9.13 6.44 12.85
C GLY A 102 10.64 6.48 12.56
N THR A 103 11.20 5.41 11.99
CA THR A 103 12.58 5.43 11.46
C THR A 103 12.69 6.43 10.32
N TRP A 104 11.63 6.53 9.51
CA TRP A 104 11.45 7.56 8.49
C TRP A 104 10.20 8.35 8.75
N THR A 105 10.28 9.68 8.58
CA THR A 105 9.08 10.50 8.61
C THR A 105 8.32 10.41 7.28
N PRO A 106 7.01 10.70 7.25
CA PRO A 106 6.28 10.87 6.00
C PRO A 106 6.94 11.90 5.06
N ALA A 107 7.56 12.95 5.62
CA ALA A 107 8.30 13.94 4.84
C ALA A 107 9.56 13.35 4.17
N ASP A 108 10.29 12.45 4.84
CA ASP A 108 11.43 11.74 4.23
C ASP A 108 10.98 10.84 3.08
N ALA A 109 9.89 10.09 3.30
CA ALA A 109 9.26 9.28 2.26
C ALA A 109 8.79 10.15 1.08
N ALA A 110 8.24 11.33 1.34
CA ALA A 110 7.82 12.28 0.31
C ALA A 110 9.01 12.78 -0.54
N GLN A 111 10.15 13.09 0.08
CA GLN A 111 11.35 13.48 -0.68
C GLN A 111 11.82 12.34 -1.60
N ALA A 112 11.77 11.09 -1.12
CA ALA A 112 12.10 9.91 -1.91
C ALA A 112 11.09 9.68 -3.05
N TYR A 113 9.79 9.84 -2.79
CA TYR A 113 8.71 9.77 -3.78
C TYR A 113 8.89 10.77 -4.92
N LEU A 114 9.33 12.00 -4.60
CA LEU A 114 9.67 13.04 -5.58
C LEU A 114 10.97 12.76 -6.36
N GLY A 115 11.66 11.65 -6.09
CA GLY A 115 12.95 11.30 -6.71
C GLY A 115 14.12 12.18 -6.25
N ARG A 116 13.98 12.87 -5.11
CA ARG A 116 15.03 13.75 -4.59
C ARG A 116 16.06 12.94 -3.79
N PRO A 117 17.29 13.45 -3.65
CA PRO A 117 18.33 12.80 -2.85
C PRO A 117 17.91 12.80 -1.37
N ALA A 118 17.35 11.69 -0.91
CA ALA A 118 17.09 11.40 0.49
C ALA A 118 18.01 10.26 0.96
N PRO A 119 18.31 10.13 2.26
CA PRO A 119 19.02 8.96 2.80
C PRO A 119 18.38 7.63 2.37
N LEU A 120 17.07 7.67 2.11
CA LEU A 120 16.18 6.60 1.66
C LEU A 120 16.37 6.10 0.22
N VAL A 121 17.11 6.80 -0.65
CA VAL A 121 17.19 6.47 -2.09
C VAL A 121 17.73 5.05 -2.35
N ARG A 122 18.46 4.46 -1.41
CA ARG A 122 18.98 3.10 -1.54
C ARG A 122 17.95 2.00 -1.27
N ASP A 123 16.87 2.32 -0.55
CA ASP A 123 15.84 1.36 -0.14
C ASP A 123 14.60 1.43 -1.05
N VAL A 124 14.54 2.43 -1.93
CA VAL A 124 13.50 2.58 -2.94
C VAL A 124 13.77 1.65 -4.12
N THR A 125 12.76 0.89 -4.50
CA THR A 125 12.79 0.06 -5.69
C THR A 125 11.73 0.55 -6.68
N GLN A 126 12.18 1.09 -7.80
CA GLN A 126 11.28 1.58 -8.84
C GLN A 126 10.61 0.39 -9.57
N TRP A 127 9.28 0.39 -9.59
CA TRP A 127 8.51 -0.53 -10.41
C TRP A 127 8.74 -0.25 -11.91
N ASP A 128 8.83 -1.29 -12.72
CA ASP A 128 9.16 -1.18 -14.16
C ASP A 128 8.07 -0.47 -15.00
N GLY A 129 6.88 -0.26 -14.43
CA GLY A 129 5.74 0.39 -15.09
C GLY A 129 5.11 -0.46 -16.20
N ARG A 130 5.55 -1.71 -16.39
CA ARG A 130 5.17 -2.53 -17.54
C ARG A 130 4.07 -3.51 -17.17
N VAL A 131 2.91 -3.33 -17.77
CA VAL A 131 1.81 -4.31 -17.75
C VAL A 131 1.80 -5.11 -19.06
N ARG A 132 1.32 -6.35 -18.99
CA ARG A 132 1.17 -7.32 -20.09
C ARG A 132 -0.07 -7.02 -20.90
N ARG A 133 -1.18 -6.65 -20.26
CA ARG A 133 -2.43 -6.29 -20.95
C ARG A 133 -2.52 -4.81 -21.23
N PRO A 134 -2.73 -4.40 -22.49
CA PRO A 134 -2.95 -2.99 -22.83
C PRO A 134 -4.10 -2.35 -22.03
N GLU A 135 -5.16 -3.11 -21.72
CA GLU A 135 -6.32 -2.67 -20.94
C GLU A 135 -5.95 -2.24 -19.51
N HIS A 136 -4.82 -2.72 -18.98
CA HIS A 136 -4.35 -2.39 -17.63
C HIS A 136 -3.38 -1.19 -17.59
N THR A 137 -3.10 -0.54 -18.73
CA THR A 137 -2.14 0.58 -18.81
C THR A 137 -2.52 1.75 -17.91
N GLY A 138 -3.82 2.03 -17.75
CA GLY A 138 -4.32 3.07 -16.84
C GLY A 138 -4.20 2.72 -15.35
N TYR A 139 -3.77 1.50 -15.03
CA TYR A 139 -3.64 0.95 -13.69
C TYR A 139 -2.20 0.51 -13.39
N ALA A 140 -1.21 1.14 -14.04
CA ALA A 140 0.20 0.74 -13.98
C ALA A 140 0.90 1.14 -12.65
N SER A 141 0.30 0.76 -11.52
CA SER A 141 0.89 0.85 -10.18
C SER A 141 0.48 -0.38 -9.35
N PRO A 142 1.28 -0.81 -8.36
CA PRO A 142 0.96 -2.01 -7.59
C PRO A 142 -0.35 -1.93 -6.80
N GLY A 143 -0.78 -0.72 -6.40
CA GLY A 143 -2.05 -0.48 -5.71
C GLY A 143 -3.26 -0.44 -6.65
N THR A 144 -3.11 0.08 -7.87
CA THR A 144 -4.25 0.24 -8.80
C THR A 144 -4.44 -0.93 -9.75
N LEU A 145 -3.39 -1.73 -10.00
CA LEU A 145 -3.40 -2.84 -10.96
C LEU A 145 -4.49 -3.90 -10.66
N VAL A 146 -4.79 -4.11 -9.37
CA VAL A 146 -5.87 -5.03 -8.95
C VAL A 146 -7.24 -4.60 -9.48
N HIS A 147 -7.50 -3.29 -9.60
CA HIS A 147 -8.76 -2.77 -10.16
C HIS A 147 -8.87 -3.09 -11.66
N GLY A 148 -7.78 -2.89 -12.41
CA GLY A 148 -7.70 -3.25 -13.82
C GLY A 148 -7.97 -4.74 -14.05
N VAL A 149 -7.27 -5.61 -13.31
CA VAL A 149 -7.45 -7.07 -13.38
C VAL A 149 -8.88 -7.47 -13.01
N TYR A 150 -9.42 -6.93 -11.92
CA TYR A 150 -10.77 -7.23 -11.45
C TYR A 150 -11.81 -6.85 -12.50
N ARG A 151 -11.72 -5.63 -13.03
CA ARG A 151 -12.64 -5.11 -14.06
C ARG A 151 -12.60 -5.95 -15.32
N THR A 152 -11.42 -6.31 -15.81
CA THR A 152 -11.27 -7.15 -17.02
C THR A 152 -11.86 -8.55 -16.82
N ARG A 153 -11.72 -9.14 -15.62
CA ARG A 153 -12.14 -10.52 -15.36
C ARG A 153 -13.62 -10.67 -14.99
N PHE A 154 -14.19 -9.67 -14.32
CA PHE A 154 -15.55 -9.76 -13.77
C PHE A 154 -16.52 -8.73 -14.35
N GLY A 155 -16.05 -7.81 -15.18
CA GLY A 155 -16.90 -6.82 -15.86
C GLY A 155 -17.51 -5.77 -14.93
N GLN A 156 -16.92 -5.55 -13.76
CA GLN A 156 -17.42 -4.65 -12.72
C GLN A 156 -16.27 -3.81 -12.14
N ASP A 157 -16.56 -2.59 -11.71
CA ASP A 157 -15.61 -1.78 -10.96
C ASP A 157 -15.43 -2.32 -9.52
N LEU A 158 -14.17 -2.52 -9.11
CA LEU A 158 -13.84 -3.08 -7.80
C LEU A 158 -14.18 -2.10 -6.67
N TYR A 159 -13.93 -0.80 -6.87
CA TYR A 159 -14.20 0.20 -5.84
C TYR A 159 -15.71 0.31 -5.58
N GLU A 160 -16.51 0.39 -6.64
CA GLU A 160 -17.98 0.37 -6.52
C GLU A 160 -18.48 -0.89 -5.81
N ARG A 161 -17.85 -2.05 -6.07
CA ARG A 161 -18.22 -3.31 -5.42
C ARG A 161 -17.94 -3.31 -3.93
N LEU A 162 -16.78 -2.82 -3.51
CA LEU A 162 -16.36 -2.80 -2.10
C LEU A 162 -17.16 -1.79 -1.28
N THR A 163 -17.61 -0.70 -1.90
CA THR A 163 -18.35 0.39 -1.23
C THR A 163 -19.88 0.20 -1.23
N ALA A 164 -20.43 -0.68 -2.06
CA ALA A 164 -21.86 -0.97 -2.14
C ALA A 164 -22.35 -2.11 -1.22
N GLY A 165 -21.47 -2.71 -0.42
CA GLY A 165 -21.77 -3.80 0.52
C GLY A 165 -22.03 -3.30 1.93
#